data_AF-A0A2X3F686-F1
#
_entry.id   AF-A0A2X3F686-F1
#
_cell.length_a   1.000
_cell.length_b   1.000
_cell.length_c   1.000
_cell.angle_alpha   90.00
_cell.angle_beta   90.00
_cell.angle_gamma   90.00
#
_symmetry.space_group_name_H-M   'P 1'
#
loop_
_entity.id
_entity.type
_entity.pdbx_description
1 polymer ?
#
loop_
_entity_poly.entity_id
_entity_poly.type
_entity_poly.pdbx_seq_one_letter_code
_entity_poly.pdbx_strand_id
1 'polypeptide(L)' 'MYVMTRLERGKTEFDQFGGAKKIEFTLSLSRADADFREKLQSSSIGDALADLQSSATKAINATTNSLIRLF' A
#
# COMPACT_ATOMS: atom_id res chain seq x y z
N MET A 1 -0.16 -20.36 -5.92
CA MET A 1 -1.41 -20.15 -5.15
C MET A 1 -2.18 -18.99 -5.79
N TYR A 2 -3.50 -18.91 -5.71
CA TYR A 2 -4.25 -17.72 -6.19
C TYR A 2 -4.70 -16.88 -5.00
N VAL A 3 -4.56 -15.56 -5.09
CA VAL A 3 -5.00 -14.62 -4.05
C VAL A 3 -6.08 -13.71 -4.61
N MET A 4 -7.07 -13.39 -3.77
CA MET A 4 -8.12 -12.43 -4.12
C MET A 4 -7.55 -11.03 -4.20
N THR A 5 -7.76 -10.36 -5.33
CA THR A 5 -7.29 -8.99 -5.58
C THR A 5 -8.42 -7.97 -5.60
N ARG A 6 -9.63 -8.40 -5.96
CA ARG A 6 -10.82 -7.52 -5.98
C ARG A 6 -12.10 -8.33 -5.79
N LEU A 7 -13.03 -7.75 -5.04
CA LEU A 7 -14.38 -8.26 -4.87
C LEU A 7 -15.35 -7.09 -5.10
N GLU A 8 -16.14 -7.20 -6.16
CA GLU A 8 -17.25 -6.29 -6.43
C GLU A 8 -18.56 -7.02 -6.18
N ARG A 9 -19.50 -6.38 -5.50
CA ARG A 9 -20.83 -6.95 -5.27
C ARG A 9 -21.93 -5.93 -5.54
N GLY A 10 -22.91 -6.33 -6.33
CA GLY A 10 -24.19 -5.68 -6.49
C GLY A 10 -25.25 -6.44 -5.69
N LYS A 11 -26.03 -5.70 -4.91
CA LYS A 11 -27.21 -6.23 -4.23
C LYS A 11 -28.44 -5.70 -4.96
N THR A 12 -29.30 -6.60 -5.40
CA THR A 12 -30.51 -6.26 -6.15
C THR A 12 -31.69 -7.05 -5.60
N GLU A 13 -32.91 -6.64 -5.99
CA GLU A 13 -34.16 -7.25 -5.56
C GLU A 13 -34.28 -7.32 -4.03
N PHE A 14 -34.56 -6.17 -3.40
CA PHE A 14 -34.68 -6.10 -1.94
C PHE A 14 -36.06 -6.61 -1.46
N ASP A 15 -36.08 -7.25 -0.30
CA ASP A 15 -37.30 -7.56 0.42
C ASP A 15 -37.88 -6.31 1.12
N GLN A 16 -39.08 -6.46 1.69
CA GLN A 16 -39.77 -5.38 2.41
C GLN A 16 -39.04 -4.90 3.68
N PHE A 17 -38.04 -5.66 4.14
CA PHE A 17 -37.20 -5.36 5.30
C PHE A 17 -35.81 -4.84 4.89
N GLY A 18 -35.56 -4.64 3.59
CA GLY A 18 -34.29 -4.15 3.05
C GLY A 18 -33.21 -5.22 2.87
N GLY A 19 -33.54 -6.51 3.07
CA GLY A 19 -32.67 -7.63 2.76
C GLY A 19 -32.54 -7.84 1.26
N ALA A 20 -31.31 -7.98 0.75
CA ALA A 20 -31.11 -8.27 -0.68
C ALA A 20 -31.43 -9.73 -0.98
N LYS A 21 -32.41 -9.98 -1.85
CA LYS A 21 -32.76 -11.34 -2.29
C LYS A 21 -31.81 -11.85 -3.37
N LYS A 22 -31.19 -10.94 -4.12
CA LYS A 22 -30.21 -11.27 -5.15
C LYS A 22 -28.89 -10.55 -4.90
N ILE A 23 -27.79 -11.30 -5.02
CA ILE A 23 -26.44 -10.76 -4.90
C ILE A 23 -25.65 -11.24 -6.11
N GLU A 24 -25.23 -10.30 -6.93
CA GLU A 24 -24.32 -10.52 -8.04
C GLU A 24 -22.94 -10.07 -7.59
N PHE A 25 -21.91 -10.86 -7.87
CA PHE A 25 -20.55 -10.47 -7.51
C PHE A 25 -19.55 -10.91 -8.57
N THR A 26 -18.50 -10.11 -8.68
CA THR A 26 -17.35 -10.36 -9.52
C THR A 26 -16.14 -10.52 -8.61
N LEU A 27 -15.49 -11.68 -8.70
CA LEU A 27 -14.27 -12.00 -7.96
C LEU A 27 -13.09 -11.99 -8.91
N SER A 28 -12.11 -11.11 -8.67
CA SER A 28 -10.85 -11.11 -9.39
C SER A 28 -9.77 -11.81 -8.55
N LEU A 29 -9.13 -12.81 -9.16
CA LEU A 29 -8.04 -13.56 -8.56
C LEU A 29 -6.77 -13.33 -9.37
N SER A 30 -5.64 -13.17 -8.69
CA SER A 30 -4.32 -13.15 -9.31
C SER A 30 -3.49 -14.35 -8.86
N ARG A 31 -2.66 -14.87 -9.75
CA ARG A 31 -1.72 -15.93 -9.40
C ARG A 31 -0.63 -15.32 -8.52
N ALA A 32 -0.55 -15.81 -7.29
CA ALA A 32 0.61 -15.60 -6.44
C ALA A 32 1.72 -16.52 -6.97
N ASP A 33 2.32 -16.09 -8.08
CA ASP A 33 3.66 -16.53 -8.45
C ASP A 33 4.67 -15.76 -7.59
N ALA A 34 5.83 -16.37 -7.37
CA ALA A 34 6.85 -15.92 -6.42
C ALA A 34 7.32 -14.47 -6.63
N ASP A 35 7.10 -13.89 -7.81
CA ASP A 35 7.54 -12.57 -8.23
C ASP A 35 7.02 -11.41 -7.35
N PHE A 36 5.84 -11.50 -6.72
CA PHE A 36 5.41 -10.45 -5.80
C PHE A 36 6.16 -10.49 -4.47
N ARG A 37 6.54 -11.68 -4.00
CA ARG A 37 7.42 -11.82 -2.83
C ARG A 37 8.84 -11.39 -3.19
N GLU A 38 9.33 -11.73 -4.38
CA GLU A 38 10.63 -11.27 -4.86
C GLU A 38 10.65 -9.75 -5.05
N LYS A 39 9.59 -9.12 -5.58
CA LYS A 39 9.47 -7.65 -5.67
C LYS A 39 9.38 -6.96 -4.31
N LEU A 40 8.68 -7.55 -3.34
CA LEU A 40 8.61 -7.05 -1.96
C LEU A 40 9.89 -7.30 -1.15
N GLN A 41 10.65 -8.37 -1.46
CA GLN A 41 11.94 -8.65 -0.83
C GLN A 41 13.11 -7.91 -1.48
N SER A 42 13.05 -7.65 -2.79
CA SER A 42 14.04 -6.84 -3.53
C SER A 42 13.85 -5.34 -3.28
N SER A 43 12.61 -4.90 -3.04
CA SER A 43 12.35 -3.58 -2.46
C SER A 43 12.52 -3.68 -0.94
N SER A 44 13.76 -3.85 -0.48
CA SER A 44 14.10 -3.84 0.93
C SER A 44 13.57 -2.54 1.55
N ILE A 45 12.52 -2.66 2.36
CA ILE A 45 11.94 -1.55 3.13
C ILE A 45 13.04 -0.87 3.99
N GLY A 46 14.09 -1.62 4.33
CA GLY A 46 15.28 -1.11 5.01
C GLY A 46 16.08 -0.09 4.19
N ASP A 47 16.20 -0.28 2.87
CA ASP A 47 16.97 0.63 2.00
C ASP A 47 16.21 1.95 1.81
N ALA A 48 14.89 1.87 1.58
CA ALA A 48 14.05 3.05 1.47
C ALA A 48 13.98 3.84 2.80
N LEU A 49 13.98 3.16 3.94
CA LEU A 49 14.00 3.79 5.26
C LEU A 49 15.38 4.42 5.57
N ALA A 50 16.47 3.76 5.20
CA ALA A 50 17.82 4.28 5.34
C ALA A 50 18.03 5.54 4.48
N ASP A 51 17.51 5.56 3.25
CA ASP A 51 17.54 6.75 2.39
C ASP A 51 16.71 7.90 2.96
N LEU A 52 15.53 7.61 3.51
CA LEU A 52 14.70 8.61 4.19
C LEU A 52 15.41 9.21 5.41
N GLN A 53 16.04 8.37 6.23
CA GLN A 53 16.80 8.79 7.41
C GLN A 53 18.03 9.62 7.02
N SER A 54 18.76 9.19 5.98
CA SER A 54 19.92 9.91 5.44
C SER A 54 19.54 11.28 4.90
N SER A 55 18.42 11.36 4.16
CA SER A 55 17.88 12.61 3.63
C SER A 55 17.44 13.56 4.75
N ALA A 56 16.71 13.06 5.75
CA ALA A 56 16.29 13.84 6.91
C ALA A 56 17.49 14.39 7.71
N THR A 57 18.51 13.54 7.94
CA THR A 57 19.72 13.94 8.67
C THR A 57 20.51 15.01 7.91
N LYS A 58 20.61 14.90 6.58
CA LYS A 58 21.27 15.91 5.73
C LYS A 58 20.53 17.26 5.76
N ALA A 59 19.19 17.25 5.71
CA ALA A 59 18.38 18.46 5.77
C ALA A 59 18.51 19.19 7.12
N ILE A 60 18.53 18.44 8.22
CA ILE A 60 18.71 18.98 9.58
C ILE A 60 20.11 19.57 9.75
N ASN A 61 21.14 18.89 9.25
CA ASN A 61 22.51 19.41 9.34
C ASN A 61 22.73 20.65 8.46
N ALA A 62 22.10 20.72 7.29
CA ALA A 62 22.16 21.90 6.42
C ALA A 62 21.54 23.14 7.09
N THR A 63 20.38 22.97 7.72
CA THR A 63 19.70 24.05 8.46
C THR A 63 20.45 24.46 9.73
N THR A 64 21.02 23.50 10.46
CA THR A 64 21.84 23.79 11.65
C THR A 64 23.11 24.57 11.28
N ASN A 65 23.80 24.16 10.21
CA ASN A 65 24.99 24.88 9.74
C ASN A 65 24.69 26.29 9.22
N SER A 66 23.52 26.50 8.62
CA SER A 66 23.12 27.86 8.22
C SER A 66 22.83 28.77 9.40
N LEU A 67 22.30 28.22 10.51
CA LEU A 67 22.04 28.98 11.73
C LEU A 67 23.32 29.30 12.50
N ILE A 68 24.28 28.38 12.55
CA ILE A 68 25.58 28.60 13.21
C ILE A 68 26.39 29.70 12.49
N ARG A 69 26.26 29.83 11.17
CA ARG A 69 26.97 30.88 10.40
C ARG A 69 26.32 32.27 10.51
N LEU A 70 25.17 32.38 11.19
CA LEU A 70 24.44 33.63 11.38
C LEU A 70 24.78 34.34 12.70
N PHE A 71 25.50 33.66 13.60
CA PHE A 71 26.01 34.17 14.88
C PHE A 71 27.53 34.12 14.89
#